data_AF-A0A9W6APQ4-F1
#
_entry.id   AF-A0A9W6APQ4-F1
#
_cell.length_a   1.000
_cell.length_b   1.000
_cell.length_c   1.000
_cell.angle_alpha   90.00
_cell.angle_beta   90.00
_cell.angle_gamma   90.00
#
_symmetry.space_group_name_H-M   'P 1'
#
loop_
_entity.id
_entity.type
_entity.pdbx_description
1 polymer ?
#
loop_
_entity_poly.entity_id
_entity_poly.type
_entity_poly.pdbx_seq_one_letter_code
_entity_poly.pdbx_strand_id
1 'polypeptide(L)'
;MKLLSTLVASALALTTSVQAANCNAGLKYCASVLKSIDFKYVEMMNAAIGQKYGEFNADLVHPMLYLWHCNADGSVSIVKRCDWDCVDGGAGKSDYCQWQQ
;
A
#
# COMPACT_ATOMS: atom_id res chain seq x y z
N MET A 1 40.72 12.74 -42.91
CA MET A 1 39.46 13.39 -42.48
C MET A 1 39.17 12.94 -41.05
N LYS A 2 39.13 13.86 -40.08
CA LYS A 2 38.81 13.56 -38.67
C LYS A 2 37.33 13.85 -38.45
N LEU A 3 36.52 12.82 -38.22
CA LEU A 3 35.11 12.95 -37.88
C LEU A 3 35.01 13.15 -36.36
N LEU A 4 34.64 14.36 -35.95
CA LEU A 4 34.32 14.68 -34.55
C LEU A 4 32.86 14.32 -34.32
N SER A 5 32.61 13.25 -33.56
CA SER A 5 31.27 12.85 -33.14
C SER A 5 30.85 13.63 -31.90
N THR A 6 29.93 14.58 -32.07
CA THR A 6 29.27 15.29 -30.97
C THR A 6 28.12 14.45 -30.43
N LEU A 7 28.24 13.99 -29.18
CA LEU A 7 27.18 13.33 -28.42
C LEU A 7 26.29 14.41 -27.79
N VAL A 8 25.05 14.53 -28.25
CA VAL A 8 24.03 15.38 -27.61
C VAL A 8 23.38 14.56 -26.51
N ALA A 9 23.64 14.92 -25.25
CA ALA A 9 23.00 14.32 -24.09
C ALA A 9 21.67 15.05 -23.80
N SER A 10 20.55 14.43 -24.16
CA SER A 10 19.21 14.92 -23.83
C SER A 10 18.91 14.66 -22.35
N ALA A 11 18.86 15.72 -21.54
CA ALA A 11 18.45 15.62 -20.14
C ALA A 11 16.92 15.50 -20.05
N LEU A 12 16.43 14.35 -19.55
CA LEU A 12 15.02 14.16 -19.20
C LEU A 12 14.73 14.90 -17.89
N ALA A 13 13.90 15.95 -17.95
CA ALA A 13 13.39 16.63 -16.77
C ALA A 13 12.30 15.76 -16.10
N LEU A 14 12.61 15.22 -14.92
CA LEU A 14 11.64 14.51 -14.08
C LEU A 14 10.74 15.54 -13.41
N THR A 15 9.49 15.65 -13.87
CA THR A 15 8.47 16.44 -13.20
C THR A 15 8.04 15.70 -11.93
N THR A 16 8.26 16.28 -10.75
CA THR A 16 7.78 15.70 -9.49
C THR A 16 6.28 15.93 -9.41
N SER A 17 5.49 14.97 -9.86
CA SER A 17 4.06 14.94 -9.58
C SER A 17 3.88 14.95 -8.06
N VAL A 18 3.07 15.87 -7.54
CA VAL A 18 2.61 15.85 -6.14
C VAL A 18 1.75 14.61 -6.00
N GLN A 19 2.37 13.47 -5.75
CA GLN A 19 1.67 12.25 -5.39
C GLN A 19 1.05 12.53 -4.03
N ALA A 20 -0.29 12.45 -3.94
CA ALA A 20 -0.96 12.34 -2.66
C ALA A 20 -0.22 11.28 -1.84
N ALA A 21 0.05 11.55 -0.55
CA ALA A 21 0.83 10.64 0.29
C ALA A 21 0.21 9.24 0.20
N ASN A 22 0.91 8.34 -0.48
CA ASN A 22 0.55 6.94 -0.53
C ASN A 22 1.25 6.25 0.64
N CYS A 23 0.70 5.09 1.03
CA CYS A 23 1.45 4.15 1.84
C CYS A 23 2.82 3.87 1.18
N ASN A 24 3.85 3.66 1.99
CA ASN A 24 5.17 3.33 1.46
C ASN A 24 5.13 1.91 0.88
N ALA A 25 5.40 1.81 -0.42
CA ALA A 25 5.44 0.54 -1.13
C ALA A 25 6.37 -0.46 -0.45
N GLY A 26 5.94 -1.72 -0.39
CA GLY A 26 6.70 -2.80 0.26
C GLY A 26 6.38 -2.98 1.74
N LEU A 27 5.90 -1.94 2.43
CA LEU A 27 5.55 -2.04 3.85
C LEU A 27 4.18 -2.69 4.06
N LYS A 28 3.99 -3.21 5.27
CA LYS A 28 2.70 -3.72 5.73
C LYS A 28 2.08 -2.73 6.70
N TYR A 29 0.76 -2.64 6.68
CA TYR A 29 0.00 -1.69 7.47
C TYR A 29 -1.22 -2.34 8.12
N CYS A 30 -1.51 -1.91 9.33
CA CYS A 30 -2.81 -2.04 9.94
C CYS A 30 -3.79 -1.13 9.19
N ALA A 31 -5.04 -1.58 9.07
CA ALA A 31 -6.08 -0.79 8.42
C ALA A 31 -6.31 0.59 9.07
N SER A 32 -6.07 0.72 10.38
CA SER A 32 -6.14 1.99 11.11
C SER A 32 -5.11 3.00 10.60
N VAL A 33 -3.87 2.54 10.41
CA VAL A 33 -2.77 3.37 9.91
C VAL A 33 -3.06 3.79 8.47
N LEU A 34 -3.49 2.86 7.59
CA LEU A 34 -3.90 3.20 6.23
C LEU A 34 -5.03 4.25 6.19
N LYS A 35 -6.07 4.07 6.99
CA LYS A 35 -7.18 5.04 7.10
C LYS A 35 -6.70 6.42 7.58
N SER A 36 -5.68 6.47 8.45
CA SER A 36 -5.09 7.72 8.92
C SER A 36 -4.23 8.44 7.87
N ILE A 37 -3.63 7.68 6.93
CA ILE A 37 -2.92 8.23 5.78
C ILE A 37 -3.92 8.90 4.83
N ASP A 38 -4.96 8.15 4.43
CA ASP A 38 -6.00 8.64 3.52
C ASP A 38 -7.26 7.76 3.62
N PHE A 39 -8.44 8.39 3.60
CA PHE A 39 -9.71 7.67 3.62
C PHE A 39 -9.95 6.79 2.38
N LYS A 40 -9.28 7.07 1.25
CA LYS A 40 -9.37 6.24 0.03
C LYS A 40 -9.04 4.77 0.28
N TYR A 41 -8.18 4.49 1.27
CA TYR A 41 -7.78 3.13 1.60
C TYR A 41 -8.95 2.29 2.14
N VAL A 42 -9.99 2.91 2.72
CA VAL A 42 -11.18 2.17 3.17
C VAL A 42 -11.88 1.50 1.98
N GLU A 43 -12.07 2.23 0.88
CA GLU A 43 -12.68 1.70 -0.33
C GLU A 43 -11.80 0.62 -0.98
N MET A 44 -10.48 0.85 -1.04
CA MET A 44 -9.53 -0.12 -1.60
C MET A 44 -9.50 -1.43 -0.80
N MET A 45 -9.51 -1.33 0.53
CA MET A 45 -9.56 -2.51 1.42
C MET A 45 -10.87 -3.28 1.25
N ASN A 46 -12.02 -2.59 1.18
CA ASN A 46 -13.31 -3.23 0.95
C ASN A 46 -13.37 -3.91 -0.43
N ALA A 47 -12.86 -3.25 -1.48
CA ALA A 47 -12.76 -3.84 -2.81
C ALA A 47 -11.88 -5.10 -2.79
N ALA A 48 -10.71 -5.05 -2.14
CA ALA A 48 -9.82 -6.22 -2.02
C ALA A 48 -10.46 -7.38 -1.23
N ILE A 49 -11.27 -7.09 -0.20
CA ILE A 49 -12.06 -8.10 0.52
C ILE A 49 -13.13 -8.71 -0.39
N GLY A 50 -13.88 -7.88 -1.11
CA GLY A 50 -14.91 -8.34 -2.06
C GLY A 50 -14.31 -9.21 -3.17
N GLN A 51 -13.14 -8.85 -3.70
CA GLN A 51 -12.41 -9.67 -4.68
C GLN A 51 -11.97 -11.02 -4.10
N LYS A 52 -11.59 -11.07 -2.81
CA LYS A 52 -11.08 -12.30 -2.18
C LYS A 52 -12.19 -13.25 -1.71
N TYR A 53 -13.28 -12.71 -1.16
CA TYR A 53 -14.31 -13.50 -0.47
C TYR A 53 -15.68 -13.46 -1.17
N GLY A 54 -15.81 -12.71 -2.27
CA GLY A 54 -17.08 -12.42 -2.93
C GLY A 54 -17.80 -11.23 -2.28
N GLU A 55 -18.48 -10.42 -3.09
CA GLU A 55 -19.13 -9.17 -2.64
C GLU A 55 -20.14 -9.39 -1.50
N PHE A 56 -20.88 -10.51 -1.52
CA PHE A 56 -21.86 -10.85 -0.49
C PHE A 56 -21.23 -11.05 0.91
N ASN A 57 -19.94 -11.44 0.98
CA ASN A 57 -19.24 -11.68 2.23
C ASN A 57 -18.46 -10.45 2.72
N ALA A 58 -18.41 -9.36 1.95
CA ALA A 58 -17.65 -8.17 2.33
C ALA A 58 -18.21 -7.50 3.60
N ASP A 59 -19.52 -7.59 3.83
CA ASP A 59 -20.17 -7.04 5.03
C ASP A 59 -19.85 -7.85 6.30
N LEU A 60 -19.46 -9.12 6.16
CA LEU A 60 -19.10 -10.00 7.28
C LEU A 60 -17.61 -9.90 7.66
N VAL A 61 -16.81 -9.21 6.83
CA VAL A 61 -15.35 -9.22 6.91
C VAL A 61 -14.86 -7.79 7.02
N HIS A 62 -14.55 -7.35 8.24
CA HIS A 62 -14.15 -5.98 8.50
C HIS A 62 -12.65 -5.74 8.15
N PRO A 63 -12.27 -4.67 7.41
CA PRO A 63 -10.88 -4.38 7.07
C PRO A 63 -9.89 -4.31 8.23
N MET A 64 -10.36 -3.86 9.41
CA MET A 64 -9.59 -3.79 10.65
C MET A 64 -9.00 -5.13 11.09
N LEU A 65 -9.57 -6.24 10.65
CA LEU A 65 -9.12 -7.58 11.03
C LEU A 65 -7.90 -8.05 10.23
N TYR A 66 -7.38 -7.26 9.30
CA TYR A 66 -6.33 -7.70 8.38
C TYR A 66 -5.08 -6.84 8.45
N LEU A 67 -3.95 -7.51 8.21
CA LEU A 67 -2.70 -6.87 7.85
C LEU A 67 -2.65 -6.71 6.33
N TRP A 68 -2.31 -5.51 5.89
CA TRP A 68 -2.37 -5.09 4.49
C TRP A 68 -0.97 -4.85 3.96
N HIS A 69 -0.70 -5.25 2.72
CA HIS A 69 0.54 -4.92 2.03
C HIS A 69 0.31 -3.74 1.10
N CYS A 70 1.21 -2.76 1.14
CA CYS A 70 1.21 -1.65 0.20
C CYS A 70 1.97 -2.02 -1.07
N ASN A 71 1.27 -2.06 -2.20
CA ASN A 71 1.81 -2.39 -3.51
C ASN A 71 2.57 -1.18 -4.11
N ALA A 72 3.37 -1.42 -5.15
CA ALA A 72 4.17 -0.38 -5.81
C ALA A 72 3.34 0.75 -6.45
N ASP A 73 2.09 0.47 -6.81
CA ASP A 73 1.14 1.43 -7.38
C ASP A 73 0.33 2.19 -6.31
N GLY A 74 0.61 1.97 -5.02
CA GLY A 74 -0.11 2.56 -3.90
C GLY A 74 -1.42 1.86 -3.56
N SER A 75 -1.79 0.77 -4.26
CA SER A 75 -2.90 -0.10 -3.87
C SER A 75 -2.53 -1.00 -2.70
N VAL A 76 -3.54 -1.65 -2.11
CA VAL A 76 -3.34 -2.53 -0.96
C VAL A 76 -3.86 -3.93 -1.22
N SER A 77 -3.15 -4.93 -0.70
CA SER A 77 -3.53 -6.35 -0.79
C SER A 77 -3.56 -7.00 0.60
N ILE A 78 -4.44 -8.00 0.78
CA ILE A 78 -4.57 -8.72 2.05
C ILE A 78 -3.35 -9.63 2.25
N VAL A 79 -2.60 -9.43 3.34
CA VAL A 79 -1.55 -10.36 3.75
C VAL A 79 -2.17 -11.52 4.53
N LYS A 80 -2.81 -11.21 5.66
CA LYS A 80 -3.43 -12.18 6.57
C LYS A 80 -4.40 -11.52 7.52
N ARG A 81 -5.26 -12.31 8.14
CA ARG A 81 -6.08 -11.88 9.28
C ARG A 81 -5.19 -11.77 10.53
N CYS A 82 -5.40 -10.74 11.35
CA CYS A 82 -4.87 -10.64 12.70
C CYS A 82 -5.94 -11.17 13.67
N ASP A 83 -5.60 -12.20 14.46
CA ASP A 83 -6.58 -12.86 15.33
C ASP A 83 -6.90 -12.05 16.59
N TRP A 84 -5.95 -11.24 17.04
CA TRP A 84 -6.05 -10.46 18.27
C TRP A 84 -5.96 -8.97 18.00
N ASP A 85 -4.79 -8.52 17.57
CA ASP A 85 -4.56 -7.10 17.31
C ASP A 85 -3.58 -6.89 16.17
N CYS A 86 -3.62 -5.70 15.59
CA CYS A 86 -2.65 -5.21 14.64
C CYS A 86 -1.91 -4.01 15.24
N VAL A 87 -0.60 -4.14 15.37
CA VAL A 87 0.26 -3.15 16.02
C VAL A 87 0.99 -2.33 14.97
N ASP A 88 0.87 -1.01 15.10
CA ASP A 88 1.64 -0.03 14.34
C ASP A 88 3.14 -0.18 14.66
N GLY A 89 3.93 -0.52 13.65
CA GLY A 89 5.38 -0.72 13.78
C GLY A 89 6.16 0.60 13.91
N GLY A 90 5.50 1.73 13.69
CA GLY A 90 6.05 3.07 13.67
C GLY A 90 6.55 3.51 12.30
N ALA A 91 6.92 4.80 12.20
CA ALA A 91 7.32 5.42 10.94
C ALA A 91 8.44 4.65 10.21
N GLY A 92 8.17 4.31 8.94
CA GLY A 92 9.12 3.60 8.07
C GLY A 92 9.27 2.11 8.36
N LYS A 93 8.46 1.54 9.26
CA LYS A 93 8.47 0.11 9.59
C LYS A 93 7.15 -0.54 9.17
N SER A 94 7.19 -1.85 8.98
CA SER A 94 5.97 -2.62 8.74
C SER A 94 5.23 -2.87 10.05
N ASP A 95 3.93 -2.72 9.98
CA ASP A 95 3.01 -3.15 11.02
C ASP A 95 2.95 -4.67 11.09
N TYR A 96 2.44 -5.19 12.20
CA TYR A 96 2.38 -6.63 12.45
C TYR A 96 1.19 -7.04 13.28
N CYS A 97 0.69 -8.25 13.04
CA CYS A 97 -0.32 -8.85 13.91
C CYS A 97 0.33 -9.32 15.23
N GLN A 98 -0.26 -8.94 16.35
CA GLN A 98 0.13 -9.42 17.67
C GLN A 98 -0.51 -10.81 17.94
N TRP A 99 0.23 -11.67 18.65
CA TRP A 99 -0.22 -13.00 19.11
C TRP A 99 -0.90 -13.85 18.02
N GLN A 100 -0.14 -14.19 17.00
CA GLN A 100 -0.60 -15.05 15.90
C GLN A 100 -0.43 -16.52 16.27
N GLN A 101 -1.45 -17.33 16.04
CA GLN A 101 -1.38 -18.80 16.16
C GLN A 101 -1.18 -19.47 14.80
#